data_AF-I3ZD38-F1
#
_entry.id   AF-I3ZD38-F1
#
_cell.length_a   1.000
_cell.length_b   1.000
_cell.length_c   1.000
_cell.angle_alpha   90.00
_cell.angle_beta   90.00
_cell.angle_gamma   90.00
#
_symmetry.space_group_name_H-M   'P 1'
#
loop_
_entity.id
_entity.type
_entity.pdbx_description
1 polymer ?
#
loop_
_entity_poly.entity_id
_entity_poly.type
_entity_poly.pdbx_seq_one_letter_code
_entity_poly.pdbx_strand_id
1 'polypeptide(L)'
;MRLAALLLALSLPAMAQDKWLGTWTSAAMPVSPSASQKMPIGKQDVTLRQLVHISQGGKRMRVTFTNEFGTTPLHIAAAHVAFLSAGSKILPQTDRTLTFAGKPDITIAPGQFAASDAVVETVPIFSDLVISTAIPQQDLPVLTGHALALQTTFIAAGDQTTALQFDPAAAVPPGVGPPDLTAPIQPPTGAKPIVQSEGRPATAAGDSPALLARTTSWYFLKNVEVDATKKSAAVVLLGDSITDGAQSTTETNRRYPDMLAPLIASNKKTKALSVLNAGISGNRVLHGNAGPSALDRFDRDVLQQPGARYVIVLEGINDIGNMHRAPADAITEQELTDAFTTMANRAHAKGLQFFVATILPYGGAKYDSADGELIRQHVNTFLRTSPLFDGVIDFEKTMQDPQHPDRLLPKYECGDHLHPNDAGYAAMAAAVDLKLFTRKHKK
;
A
#
# COMPACT_ATOMS: atom_id res chain seq x y z
N MET A 1 -43.03 -37.67 40.33
CA MET A 1 -43.26 -36.56 39.37
C MET A 1 -41.99 -35.72 39.29
N ARG A 2 -41.23 -35.79 38.18
CA ARG A 2 -40.14 -34.84 37.90
C ARG A 2 -40.56 -34.06 36.66
N LEU A 3 -40.84 -32.77 36.81
CA LEU A 3 -41.09 -31.85 35.71
C LEU A 3 -39.76 -31.60 34.97
N ALA A 4 -39.73 -31.86 33.67
CA ALA A 4 -38.67 -31.39 32.79
C ALA A 4 -39.07 -30.02 32.24
N ALA A 5 -38.29 -28.99 32.55
CA ALA A 5 -38.44 -27.66 31.97
C ALA A 5 -37.81 -27.64 30.57
N LEU A 6 -38.62 -27.34 29.56
CA LEU A 6 -38.18 -27.16 28.18
C LEU A 6 -37.65 -25.71 28.02
N LEU A 7 -36.33 -25.55 27.97
CA LEU A 7 -35.72 -24.27 27.58
C LEU A 7 -35.81 -24.11 26.05
N LEU A 8 -36.69 -23.22 25.60
CA LEU A 8 -36.66 -22.72 24.22
C LEU A 8 -35.49 -21.73 24.08
N ALA A 9 -34.42 -22.13 23.41
CA ALA A 9 -33.38 -21.21 22.97
C ALA A 9 -33.89 -20.40 21.78
N LEU A 10 -34.16 -19.11 21.99
CA LEU A 10 -34.38 -18.14 20.91
C LEU A 10 -33.06 -17.93 20.17
N SER A 11 -32.92 -18.52 18.98
CA SER A 11 -31.83 -18.20 18.06
C SER A 11 -32.05 -16.79 17.51
N LEU A 12 -31.28 -15.81 17.98
CA LEU A 12 -31.16 -14.53 17.29
C LEU A 12 -30.63 -14.79 15.87
N PRO A 13 -31.19 -14.18 14.82
CA PRO A 13 -30.61 -14.29 13.49
C PRO A 13 -29.18 -13.78 13.56
N ALA A 14 -28.22 -14.63 13.15
CA ALA A 14 -26.84 -14.20 12.98
C ALA A 14 -26.84 -12.96 12.08
N MET A 15 -26.42 -11.81 12.60
CA MET A 15 -26.20 -10.63 11.77
C MET A 15 -25.28 -11.06 10.64
N ALA A 16 -25.75 -10.92 9.39
CA ALA A 16 -24.93 -11.18 8.23
C ALA A 16 -23.67 -10.31 8.37
N GLN A 17 -22.52 -10.96 8.55
CA GLN A 17 -21.25 -10.26 8.65
C GLN A 17 -21.07 -9.48 7.35
N ASP A 18 -21.08 -8.15 7.43
CA ASP A 18 -20.88 -7.29 6.27
C ASP A 18 -19.56 -7.69 5.61
N LYS A 19 -19.63 -8.23 4.39
CA LYS A 19 -18.45 -8.66 3.65
C LYS A 19 -17.88 -7.44 2.94
N TRP A 20 -16.65 -7.10 3.29
CA TRP A 20 -15.90 -6.00 2.69
C TRP A 20 -14.89 -6.53 1.66
N LEU A 21 -14.73 -5.76 0.58
CA LEU A 21 -13.71 -5.97 -0.44
C LEU A 21 -12.73 -4.81 -0.34
N GLY A 22 -11.44 -5.10 -0.14
CA GLY A 22 -10.40 -4.08 -0.27
C GLY A 22 -10.35 -3.61 -1.70
N THR A 23 -10.41 -2.30 -1.92
CA THR A 23 -10.37 -1.67 -3.24
C THR A 23 -9.12 -0.81 -3.44
N TRP A 24 -8.49 -0.43 -2.33
CA TRP A 24 -7.18 0.22 -2.27
C TRP A 24 -6.50 -0.19 -0.96
N THR A 25 -5.18 -0.31 -0.95
CA THR A 25 -4.37 -0.57 0.24
C THR A 25 -3.05 0.18 0.13
N SER A 26 -2.41 0.41 1.27
CA SER A 26 -1.00 0.76 1.34
C SER A 26 -0.29 -0.15 2.33
N ALA A 27 0.82 -0.75 1.90
CA ALA A 27 1.65 -1.56 2.79
C ALA A 27 2.36 -0.64 3.80
N ALA A 28 1.98 -0.77 5.07
CA ALA A 28 2.48 0.08 6.14
C ALA A 28 3.94 -0.23 6.49
N MET A 29 4.69 0.84 6.77
CA MET A 29 6.07 0.85 7.24
C MET A 29 6.27 1.94 8.31
N PRO A 30 7.30 1.80 9.17
CA PRO A 30 7.71 2.88 10.04
C PRO A 30 8.28 4.02 9.19
N VAL A 31 7.82 5.25 9.41
CA VAL A 31 8.44 6.43 8.79
C VAL A 31 9.78 6.67 9.47
N SER A 32 10.84 6.86 8.68
CA SER A 32 12.18 7.06 9.23
C SER A 32 12.24 8.29 10.15
N PRO A 33 13.07 8.27 11.21
CA PRO A 33 13.20 9.42 12.12
C PRO A 33 13.60 10.72 11.39
N SER A 34 14.46 10.63 10.38
CA SER A 34 14.90 11.79 9.60
C SER A 34 13.77 12.38 8.74
N ALA A 35 12.83 11.56 8.26
CA ALA A 35 11.65 12.00 7.54
C ALA A 35 10.59 12.59 8.51
N SER A 36 10.29 11.90 9.62
CA SER A 36 9.29 12.36 10.60
C SER A 36 9.69 13.69 11.25
N GLN A 37 10.99 13.93 11.49
CA GLN A 37 11.50 15.19 12.02
C GLN A 37 11.23 16.40 11.11
N LYS A 38 11.10 16.20 9.80
CA LYS A 38 10.82 17.28 8.84
C LYS A 38 9.33 17.61 8.69
N MET A 39 8.44 16.73 9.17
CA MET A 39 6.99 16.89 9.02
C MET A 39 6.34 17.50 10.27
N PRO A 40 5.27 18.30 10.14
CA PRO A 40 4.59 18.93 11.28
C PRO A 40 3.64 17.98 12.04
N ILE A 41 3.51 16.72 11.61
CA ILE A 41 2.59 15.71 12.16
C ILE A 41 2.91 15.44 13.63
N GLY A 42 1.91 15.58 14.51
CA GLY A 42 2.04 15.43 15.97
C GLY A 42 2.71 16.62 16.67
N LYS A 43 3.40 17.51 15.95
CA LYS A 43 4.09 18.67 16.53
C LYS A 43 3.19 19.89 16.71
N GLN A 44 2.10 19.94 15.95
CA GLN A 44 1.03 20.93 16.04
C GLN A 44 -0.25 20.30 15.45
N ASP A 45 -1.37 20.98 15.62
CA ASP A 45 -2.63 20.57 14.97
C ASP A 45 -2.49 20.69 13.46
N VAL A 46 -2.76 19.59 12.75
CA VAL A 46 -2.68 19.55 11.28
C VAL A 46 -3.83 18.75 10.67
N THR A 47 -4.14 19.05 9.42
CA THR A 47 -4.94 18.17 8.56
C THR A 47 -4.06 17.52 7.52
N LEU A 48 -4.11 16.19 7.44
CA LEU A 48 -3.52 15.42 6.35
C LEU A 48 -4.60 15.17 5.31
N ARG A 49 -4.41 15.65 4.09
CA ARG A 49 -5.28 15.36 2.94
C ARG A 49 -4.55 14.47 1.97
N GLN A 50 -5.03 13.23 1.86
CA GLN A 50 -4.35 12.13 1.19
C GLN A 50 -5.21 11.63 0.02
N LEU A 51 -4.59 11.47 -1.14
CA LEU A 51 -5.28 11.02 -2.37
C LEU A 51 -5.11 9.51 -2.53
N VAL A 52 -6.19 8.82 -2.88
CA VAL A 52 -6.18 7.37 -3.17
C VAL A 52 -7.00 7.06 -4.42
N HIS A 53 -6.49 6.16 -5.25
CA HIS A 53 -7.15 5.69 -6.47
C HIS A 53 -7.70 4.28 -6.25
N ILE A 54 -9.01 4.10 -6.30
CA ILE A 54 -9.62 2.79 -5.99
C ILE A 54 -9.75 1.91 -7.23
N SER A 55 -9.52 0.60 -7.09
CA SER A 55 -9.61 -0.36 -8.20
C SER A 55 -11.02 -0.85 -8.50
N GLN A 56 -11.95 -0.74 -7.54
CA GLN A 56 -13.31 -1.25 -7.59
C GLN A 56 -14.31 -0.35 -6.84
N GLY A 57 -15.51 -0.19 -7.41
CA GLY A 57 -16.59 0.60 -6.81
C GLY A 57 -17.59 -0.21 -5.96
N GLY A 58 -18.47 0.49 -5.25
CA GLY A 58 -19.51 -0.10 -4.39
C GLY A 58 -20.59 0.90 -3.98
N LYS A 59 -21.57 0.44 -3.17
CA LYS A 59 -22.67 1.29 -2.67
C LYS A 59 -22.42 1.85 -1.28
N ARG A 60 -21.56 1.18 -0.52
CA ARG A 60 -20.97 1.65 0.72
C ARG A 60 -19.46 1.53 0.63
N MET A 61 -18.78 2.41 1.35
CA MET A 61 -17.35 2.34 1.58
C MET A 61 -17.02 2.52 3.05
N ARG A 62 -15.81 2.13 3.44
CA ARG A 62 -15.20 2.48 4.72
C ARG A 62 -13.69 2.69 4.53
N VAL A 63 -13.08 3.38 5.47
CA VAL A 63 -11.63 3.62 5.50
C VAL A 63 -11.06 2.99 6.75
N THR A 64 -9.95 2.26 6.60
CA THR A 64 -9.21 1.69 7.72
C THR A 64 -7.94 2.48 7.95
N PHE A 65 -7.76 2.93 9.20
CA PHE A 65 -6.57 3.63 9.69
C PHE A 65 -5.70 2.72 10.54
N THR A 66 -4.41 2.99 10.64
CA THR A 66 -3.44 2.14 11.34
C THR A 66 -2.43 2.93 12.14
N ASN A 67 -2.11 2.41 13.33
CA ASN A 67 -1.02 2.84 14.20
C ASN A 67 -0.05 1.68 14.46
N GLU A 68 0.21 0.87 13.44
CA GLU A 68 0.88 -0.42 13.57
C GLU A 68 2.33 -0.32 14.06
N PHE A 69 3.07 0.70 13.61
CA PHE A 69 4.45 0.94 14.04
C PHE A 69 4.57 2.03 15.11
N GLY A 70 3.47 2.70 15.46
CA GLY A 70 3.49 3.71 16.52
C GLY A 70 3.68 3.08 17.89
N THR A 71 4.37 3.80 18.77
CA THR A 71 4.65 3.35 20.16
C THR A 71 3.77 4.06 21.18
N THR A 72 2.99 5.05 20.76
CA THR A 72 2.01 5.80 21.55
C THR A 72 0.63 5.74 20.88
N PRO A 73 -0.49 5.94 21.61
CA PRO A 73 -1.81 6.00 21.00
C PRO A 73 -1.92 7.13 19.97
N LEU A 74 -2.49 6.83 18.80
CA LEU A 74 -2.81 7.80 17.75
C LEU A 74 -4.24 8.28 17.91
N HIS A 75 -4.44 9.55 18.19
CA HIS A 75 -5.74 10.21 18.18
C HIS A 75 -5.98 10.91 16.84
N ILE A 76 -7.10 10.59 16.19
CA ILE A 76 -7.63 11.26 15.01
C ILE A 76 -8.89 12.00 15.46
N ALA A 77 -8.83 13.33 15.44
CA ALA A 77 -9.90 14.19 16.00
C ALA A 77 -11.11 14.32 15.07
N ALA A 78 -10.87 14.24 13.76
CA ALA A 78 -11.90 14.22 12.72
C ALA A 78 -11.36 13.54 11.47
N ALA A 79 -12.23 12.88 10.70
CA ALA A 79 -11.87 12.27 9.43
C ALA A 79 -13.01 12.41 8.42
N HIS A 80 -12.67 12.70 7.17
CA HIS A 80 -13.60 12.94 6.07
C HIS A 80 -13.14 12.21 4.81
N VAL A 81 -14.10 11.81 3.98
CA VAL A 81 -13.87 11.28 2.63
C VAL A 81 -14.72 12.04 1.62
N ALA A 82 -14.13 12.38 0.48
CA ALA A 82 -14.81 13.03 -0.64
C ALA A 82 -14.21 12.55 -1.97
N PHE A 83 -14.90 12.80 -3.09
CA PHE A 83 -14.32 12.61 -4.41
C PHE A 83 -13.39 13.76 -4.77
N LEU A 84 -12.29 13.42 -5.43
CA LEU A 84 -11.36 14.41 -5.96
C LEU A 84 -11.99 15.18 -7.14
N SER A 85 -11.82 16.49 -7.14
CA SER A 85 -12.10 17.34 -8.31
C SER A 85 -10.82 17.64 -9.09
N ALA A 86 -9.79 18.18 -8.42
CA ALA A 86 -8.46 18.44 -8.99
C ALA A 86 -7.49 18.88 -7.89
N GLY A 87 -6.24 18.38 -7.90
CA GLY A 87 -5.23 18.77 -6.92
C GLY A 87 -5.67 18.47 -5.48
N SER A 88 -5.82 19.51 -4.64
CA SER A 88 -6.35 19.38 -3.27
C SER A 88 -7.88 19.56 -3.17
N LYS A 89 -8.54 19.90 -4.30
CA LYS A 89 -9.95 20.29 -4.34
C LYS A 89 -10.87 19.08 -4.34
N ILE A 90 -11.86 19.08 -3.46
CA ILE A 90 -12.90 18.05 -3.37
C ILE A 90 -14.15 18.43 -4.17
N LEU A 91 -14.99 17.45 -4.48
CA LEU A 91 -16.38 17.66 -4.89
C LEU A 91 -17.26 17.83 -3.63
N PRO A 92 -17.75 19.05 -3.31
CA PRO A 92 -18.36 19.35 -2.01
C PRO A 92 -19.55 18.46 -1.65
N GLN A 93 -20.38 18.11 -2.63
CA GLN A 93 -21.57 17.28 -2.45
C GLN A 93 -21.27 15.83 -2.04
N THR A 94 -20.02 15.40 -2.20
CA THR A 94 -19.54 14.05 -1.89
C THR A 94 -18.82 13.97 -0.55
N ASP A 95 -18.63 15.10 0.15
CA ASP A 95 -17.98 15.12 1.46
C ASP A 95 -18.83 14.38 2.50
N ARG A 96 -18.21 13.42 3.17
CA ARG A 96 -18.83 12.58 4.20
C ARG A 96 -17.87 12.47 5.38
N THR A 97 -18.39 12.75 6.57
CA THR A 97 -17.68 12.44 7.82
C THR A 97 -17.52 10.93 7.97
N LEU A 98 -16.32 10.50 8.35
CA LEU A 98 -16.02 9.14 8.78
C LEU A 98 -16.22 9.05 10.28
N THR A 99 -17.09 8.15 10.73
CA THR A 99 -17.35 7.91 12.16
C THR A 99 -16.79 6.57 12.62
N PHE A 100 -16.65 6.40 13.93
CA PHE A 100 -16.15 5.18 14.56
C PHE A 100 -17.08 4.80 15.72
N ALA A 101 -17.90 3.77 15.54
CA ALA A 101 -18.99 3.44 16.45
C ALA A 101 -19.90 4.66 16.72
N GLY A 102 -20.19 5.43 15.67
CA GLY A 102 -21.02 6.63 15.69
C GLY A 102 -20.32 7.92 16.20
N LYS A 103 -19.05 7.85 16.60
CA LYS A 103 -18.28 9.02 17.06
C LYS A 103 -17.46 9.65 15.92
N PRO A 104 -17.27 10.98 15.90
CA PRO A 104 -16.49 11.65 14.85
C PRO A 104 -14.97 11.49 15.02
N ASP A 105 -14.51 11.04 16.20
CA ASP A 105 -13.11 10.87 16.55
C ASP A 105 -12.78 9.41 16.89
N ILE A 106 -11.49 9.08 16.92
CA ILE A 106 -11.00 7.77 17.37
C ILE A 106 -9.59 7.88 17.97
N THR A 107 -9.30 7.00 18.92
CA THR A 107 -7.93 6.75 19.41
C THR A 107 -7.54 5.31 19.11
N ILE A 108 -6.45 5.13 18.37
CA ILE A 108 -5.92 3.84 17.92
C ILE A 108 -4.68 3.51 18.75
N ALA A 109 -4.75 2.42 19.54
CA ALA A 109 -3.64 1.98 20.36
C ALA A 109 -2.41 1.57 19.52
N PRO A 110 -1.19 1.59 20.11
CA PRO A 110 0.02 1.07 19.47
C PRO A 110 -0.19 -0.33 18.87
N GLY A 111 0.29 -0.56 17.66
CA GLY A 111 0.17 -1.86 16.98
C GLY A 111 -1.24 -2.20 16.47
N GLN A 112 -2.21 -1.30 16.59
CA GLN A 112 -3.61 -1.55 16.21
C GLN A 112 -4.02 -0.81 14.94
N PHE A 113 -5.19 -1.17 14.42
CA PHE A 113 -5.88 -0.50 13.33
C PHE A 113 -7.37 -0.34 13.66
N ALA A 114 -8.02 0.63 13.04
CA ALA A 114 -9.45 0.90 13.21
C ALA A 114 -10.11 1.21 11.87
N ALA A 115 -11.19 0.49 11.56
CA ALA A 115 -12.05 0.79 10.42
C ALA A 115 -13.13 1.78 10.82
N SER A 116 -13.44 2.74 9.95
CA SER A 116 -14.62 3.59 10.09
C SER A 116 -15.90 2.76 10.00
N ASP A 117 -17.00 3.34 10.47
CA ASP A 117 -18.34 2.91 10.12
C ASP A 117 -18.56 3.02 8.60
N ALA A 118 -19.58 2.33 8.09
CA ALA A 118 -19.91 2.34 6.67
C ALA A 118 -20.49 3.70 6.24
N VAL A 119 -19.92 4.30 5.21
CA VAL A 119 -20.45 5.47 4.52
C VAL A 119 -21.33 5.00 3.36
N VAL A 120 -22.62 5.39 3.37
CA VAL A 120 -23.54 5.13 2.25
C VAL A 120 -23.32 6.18 1.18
N GLU A 121 -22.44 5.87 0.24
CA GLU A 121 -22.13 6.70 -0.93
C GLU A 121 -21.83 5.74 -2.09
N THR A 122 -22.47 5.95 -3.25
CA THR A 122 -22.16 5.13 -4.41
C THR A 122 -20.84 5.59 -4.99
N VAL A 123 -19.82 4.75 -4.88
CA VAL A 123 -18.48 5.05 -5.37
C VAL A 123 -18.25 4.33 -6.70
N PRO A 124 -18.09 5.06 -7.82
CA PRO A 124 -17.74 4.45 -9.10
C PRO A 124 -16.39 3.72 -9.05
N ILE A 125 -16.23 2.70 -9.91
CA ILE A 125 -14.92 2.09 -10.13
C ILE A 125 -13.91 3.13 -10.64
N PHE A 126 -12.63 3.04 -10.22
CA PHE A 126 -11.56 3.98 -10.60
C PHE A 126 -11.77 5.41 -10.13
N SER A 127 -12.56 5.62 -9.07
CA SER A 127 -12.70 6.93 -8.45
C SER A 127 -11.43 7.31 -7.68
N ASP A 128 -11.04 8.57 -7.82
CA ASP A 128 -10.05 9.19 -6.94
C ASP A 128 -10.76 9.77 -5.71
N LEU A 129 -10.35 9.31 -4.53
CA LEU A 129 -10.87 9.76 -3.25
C LEU A 129 -9.86 10.64 -2.53
N VAL A 130 -10.39 11.59 -1.78
CA VAL A 130 -9.66 12.48 -0.89
C VAL A 130 -10.02 12.12 0.53
N ILE A 131 -9.05 11.61 1.30
CA ILE A 131 -9.22 11.30 2.71
C ILE A 131 -8.52 12.39 3.53
N SER A 132 -9.29 13.17 4.28
CA SER A 132 -8.78 14.25 5.13
C SER A 132 -8.86 13.83 6.60
N THR A 133 -7.75 13.87 7.33
CA THR A 133 -7.71 13.53 8.77
C THR A 133 -7.09 14.66 9.59
N ALA A 134 -7.82 15.14 10.60
CA ALA A 134 -7.30 16.08 11.60
C ALA A 134 -6.49 15.30 12.65
N ILE A 135 -5.20 15.59 12.71
CA ILE A 135 -4.25 15.04 13.67
C ILE A 135 -3.87 16.18 14.64
N PRO A 136 -4.37 16.18 15.88
CA PRO A 136 -3.98 17.19 16.86
C PRO A 136 -2.52 17.01 17.27
N GLN A 137 -1.95 18.06 17.87
CA GLN A 137 -0.67 17.99 18.55
C GLN A 137 -0.70 16.87 19.59
N GLN A 138 0.21 15.91 19.46
CA GLN A 138 0.29 14.74 20.33
C GLN A 138 1.66 14.07 20.17
N ASP A 139 2.10 13.31 21.18
CA ASP A 139 3.39 12.63 21.12
C ASP A 139 3.33 11.43 20.16
N LEU A 140 4.00 11.54 19.01
CA LEU A 140 4.11 10.50 17.98
C LEU A 140 5.59 10.29 17.61
N PRO A 141 6.38 9.62 18.45
CA PRO A 141 7.81 9.43 18.21
C PRO A 141 8.11 8.56 16.98
N VAL A 142 7.19 7.63 16.64
CA VAL A 142 7.25 6.80 15.44
C VAL A 142 5.93 6.94 14.69
N LEU A 143 5.99 7.40 13.43
CA LEU A 143 4.81 7.47 12.57
C LEU A 143 4.67 6.18 11.78
N THR A 144 3.43 5.75 11.58
CA THR A 144 3.09 4.71 10.59
C THR A 144 2.77 5.37 9.27
N GLY A 145 3.38 4.91 8.18
CA GLY A 145 3.12 5.46 6.85
C GLY A 145 3.54 4.54 5.73
N HIS A 146 3.62 5.10 4.53
CA HIS A 146 4.04 4.45 3.31
C HIS A 146 4.74 5.49 2.43
N ALA A 147 6.03 5.27 2.14
CA ALA A 147 6.91 6.33 1.64
C ALA A 147 6.64 6.73 0.17
N LEU A 148 6.33 5.78 -0.71
CA LEU A 148 6.24 5.99 -2.16
C LEU A 148 4.79 6.02 -2.66
N ALA A 149 4.00 6.95 -2.14
CA ALA A 149 2.60 7.08 -2.52
C ALA A 149 2.40 7.56 -3.96
N LEU A 150 3.38 8.18 -4.63
CA LEU A 150 3.28 8.82 -5.96
C LEU A 150 2.00 9.66 -6.19
N GLN A 151 1.44 10.13 -5.09
CA GLN A 151 0.22 10.88 -4.94
C GLN A 151 0.50 11.92 -3.87
N THR A 152 0.06 13.15 -4.10
CA THR A 152 0.41 14.27 -3.24
C THR A 152 -0.45 14.23 -1.99
N THR A 153 0.22 14.10 -0.84
CA THR A 153 -0.35 14.38 0.47
C THR A 153 -0.12 15.84 0.81
N PHE A 154 -1.21 16.55 1.10
CA PHE A 154 -1.19 17.94 1.53
C PHE A 154 -1.32 18.01 3.05
N ILE A 155 -0.51 18.87 3.68
CA ILE A 155 -0.54 19.07 5.12
C ILE A 155 -0.88 20.54 5.40
N ALA A 156 -2.03 20.80 6.03
CA ALA A 156 -2.51 22.13 6.37
C ALA A 156 -2.57 22.33 7.90
N ALA A 157 -2.51 23.58 8.37
CA ALA A 157 -2.57 23.90 9.80
C ALA A 157 -4.01 23.82 10.34
N GLY A 158 -4.15 23.23 11.54
CA GLY A 158 -5.43 23.05 12.22
C GLY A 158 -6.34 22.01 11.56
N ASP A 159 -7.60 21.97 12.03
CA ASP A 159 -8.64 21.18 11.39
C ASP A 159 -9.19 21.91 10.16
N GLN A 160 -8.92 21.33 9.00
CA GLN A 160 -9.32 21.77 7.66
C GLN A 160 -9.94 20.59 6.90
N THR A 161 -10.49 19.61 7.61
CA THR A 161 -11.03 18.37 7.02
C THR A 161 -12.14 18.63 6.00
N THR A 162 -12.97 19.66 6.25
CA THR A 162 -14.08 20.09 5.37
C THR A 162 -13.70 21.17 4.35
N ALA A 163 -12.46 21.66 4.35
CA ALA A 163 -12.04 22.73 3.44
C ALA A 163 -12.16 22.28 1.98
N LEU A 164 -12.79 23.07 1.11
CA LEU A 164 -13.05 22.65 -0.27
C LEU A 164 -11.78 22.46 -1.10
N GLN A 165 -10.71 23.19 -0.77
CA GLN A 165 -9.39 23.13 -1.39
C GLN A 165 -8.36 23.75 -0.44
N PHE A 166 -7.08 23.50 -0.68
CA PHE A 166 -5.96 24.20 -0.03
C PHE A 166 -5.26 25.13 -1.01
N ASP A 167 -4.68 26.21 -0.50
CA ASP A 167 -3.94 27.17 -1.33
C ASP A 167 -2.74 26.45 -2.00
N PRO A 168 -2.56 26.58 -3.33
CA PRO A 168 -1.42 25.99 -4.02
C PRO A 168 -0.04 26.52 -3.57
N ALA A 169 0.04 27.64 -2.85
CA ALA A 169 1.29 28.29 -2.46
C ALA A 169 1.95 27.71 -1.19
N ALA A 170 2.41 26.45 -1.25
CA ALA A 170 3.47 25.98 -0.35
C ALA A 170 4.51 25.16 -1.11
N ALA A 171 5.76 25.27 -0.66
CA ALA A 171 6.85 24.46 -1.17
C ALA A 171 6.53 22.97 -0.95
N VAL A 172 6.85 22.16 -1.95
CA VAL A 172 7.04 20.72 -1.74
C VAL A 172 8.38 20.61 -1.01
N PRO A 173 8.45 20.34 0.32
CA PRO A 173 9.70 19.87 0.89
C PRO A 173 10.12 18.66 0.05
N PRO A 174 11.42 18.51 -0.28
CA PRO A 174 11.88 17.42 -1.13
C PRO A 174 11.21 16.15 -0.65
N GLY A 175 10.47 15.50 -1.55
CA GLY A 175 9.68 14.33 -1.20
C GLY A 175 10.55 13.41 -0.37
N VAL A 176 9.94 12.69 0.57
CA VAL A 176 10.58 11.48 1.06
C VAL A 176 10.57 10.55 -0.14
N GLY A 177 11.53 10.76 -1.06
CA GLY A 177 11.94 9.73 -1.99
C GLY A 177 12.23 8.48 -1.17
N PRO A 178 12.21 7.30 -1.81
CA PRO A 178 12.56 6.08 -1.10
C PRO A 178 13.83 6.34 -0.29
N PRO A 179 13.91 5.87 0.98
CA PRO A 179 15.05 6.16 1.83
C PRO A 179 16.31 5.98 1.01
N ASP A 180 17.20 6.96 1.04
CA ASP A 180 18.51 6.80 0.43
C ASP A 180 19.15 5.59 1.12
N LEU A 181 19.10 4.44 0.45
CA LEU A 181 19.62 3.17 0.96
C LEU A 181 21.16 3.23 1.10
N THR A 182 21.78 4.38 0.83
CA THR A 182 23.21 4.65 1.02
C THR A 182 23.56 5.40 2.30
N ALA A 183 22.59 5.85 3.11
CA ALA A 183 22.86 6.58 4.34
C ALA A 183 23.11 5.63 5.54
N PRO A 184 24.27 5.68 6.22
CA PRO A 184 24.47 4.97 7.48
C PRO A 184 23.57 5.54 8.60
N ILE A 185 22.95 4.65 9.37
CA ILE A 185 22.11 5.02 10.53
C ILE A 185 23.01 5.46 11.69
N GLN A 186 22.88 6.72 12.13
CA GLN A 186 23.53 7.23 13.35
C GLN A 186 22.59 7.14 14.57
N PRO A 187 23.11 6.79 15.77
CA PRO A 187 22.32 6.79 17.00
C PRO A 187 22.08 8.22 17.55
N PRO A 188 20.91 8.50 18.15
CA PRO A 188 20.55 9.85 18.58
C PRO A 188 21.19 10.26 19.91
N THR A 189 21.69 11.50 20.00
CA THR A 189 22.09 12.15 21.25
C THR A 189 21.28 13.43 21.51
N GLY A 190 20.71 13.53 22.71
CA GLY A 190 20.47 14.77 23.47
C GLY A 190 19.34 15.71 23.03
N ALA A 191 18.17 15.59 23.65
CA ALA A 191 17.10 16.59 23.59
C ALA A 191 17.25 17.67 24.70
N LYS A 192 16.80 18.90 24.41
CA LYS A 192 16.41 19.93 25.40
C LYS A 192 15.01 20.49 25.06
N PRO A 193 14.23 20.96 26.04
CA PRO A 193 12.78 21.12 25.91
C PRO A 193 12.34 22.55 25.58
N ILE A 194 11.18 22.71 24.91
CA ILE A 194 10.48 24.01 24.77
C ILE A 194 8.94 23.84 24.94
N VAL A 195 8.46 24.47 26.02
CA VAL A 195 7.26 25.31 26.29
C VAL A 195 5.98 25.19 25.44
N GLN A 196 4.84 25.13 26.15
CA GLN A 196 3.43 25.14 25.70
C GLN A 196 2.86 26.53 25.36
N SER A 197 1.86 26.56 24.47
CA SER A 197 0.56 27.31 24.50
C SER A 197 0.08 27.58 23.05
N GLU A 198 -1.18 27.80 22.67
CA GLU A 198 -2.54 27.73 23.23
C GLU A 198 -3.49 27.72 21.99
N GLY A 199 -4.69 27.14 22.11
CA GLY A 199 -5.59 26.85 20.99
C GLY A 199 -6.25 28.05 20.30
N ARG A 200 -6.52 27.92 19.00
CA ARG A 200 -7.34 28.85 18.17
C ARG A 200 -8.53 28.11 17.54
N PRO A 201 -9.72 28.72 17.45
CA PRO A 201 -10.88 28.09 16.84
C PRO A 201 -10.83 28.11 15.30
N ALA A 202 -11.55 27.17 14.70
CA ALA A 202 -11.64 26.90 13.26
C ALA A 202 -12.04 28.13 12.42
N THR A 203 -11.36 28.32 11.29
CA THR A 203 -11.57 29.42 10.34
C THR A 203 -12.80 29.19 9.45
N ALA A 204 -13.56 30.26 9.21
CA ALA A 204 -14.78 30.27 8.40
C ALA A 204 -14.53 29.99 6.90
N ALA A 205 -15.57 29.46 6.24
CA ALA A 205 -15.62 29.19 4.81
C ALA A 205 -15.45 30.49 3.98
N GLY A 206 -14.26 30.70 3.40
CA GLY A 206 -13.99 31.83 2.52
C GLY A 206 -12.52 31.92 2.07
N ASP A 207 -11.59 31.56 2.95
CA ASP A 207 -10.15 31.56 2.64
C ASP A 207 -9.65 30.12 2.47
N SER A 208 -8.91 29.86 1.38
CA SER A 208 -8.26 28.55 1.21
C SER A 208 -7.17 28.42 2.27
N PRO A 209 -7.21 27.40 3.14
CA PRO A 209 -6.22 27.26 4.21
C PRO A 209 -4.80 27.19 3.66
N ALA A 210 -3.87 27.88 4.34
CA ALA A 210 -2.46 27.82 4.00
C ALA A 210 -1.90 26.42 4.24
N LEU A 211 -1.09 25.94 3.29
CA LEU A 211 -0.37 24.69 3.38
C LEU A 211 0.91 24.85 4.22
N LEU A 212 1.16 23.88 5.10
CA LEU A 212 2.40 23.74 5.85
C LEU A 212 3.46 22.97 5.06
N ALA A 213 3.04 21.92 4.36
CA ALA A 213 3.93 21.04 3.61
C ALA A 213 3.15 20.22 2.57
N ARG A 214 3.92 19.62 1.64
CA ARG A 214 3.48 18.54 0.75
C ARG A 214 4.46 17.38 0.82
N THR A 215 3.98 16.18 0.55
CA THR A 215 4.84 15.00 0.39
C THR A 215 4.15 14.03 -0.55
N THR A 216 4.87 13.00 -0.98
CA THR A 216 4.36 11.91 -1.81
C THR A 216 4.30 10.61 -1.00
N SER A 217 3.84 10.70 0.24
CA SER A 217 3.73 9.57 1.18
C SER A 217 2.34 9.52 1.79
N TRP A 218 1.86 8.33 2.12
CA TRP A 218 0.64 8.16 2.93
C TRP A 218 1.03 7.98 4.41
N TYR A 219 0.19 8.46 5.32
CA TYR A 219 0.34 8.34 6.76
C TYR A 219 -0.95 7.79 7.35
N PHE A 220 -0.81 6.79 8.23
CA PHE A 220 -1.88 6.16 8.99
C PHE A 220 -3.04 5.56 8.18
N LEU A 221 -3.00 5.58 6.85
CA LEU A 221 -3.97 4.86 6.00
C LEU A 221 -3.55 3.41 5.85
N LYS A 222 -4.52 2.50 5.92
CA LYS A 222 -4.34 1.06 5.70
C LYS A 222 -5.09 0.59 4.47
N ASN A 223 -6.41 0.82 4.45
CA ASN A 223 -7.30 0.32 3.40
C ASN A 223 -8.42 1.31 3.09
N VAL A 224 -8.92 1.24 1.85
CA VAL A 224 -10.30 1.62 1.51
C VAL A 224 -11.01 0.36 1.09
N GLU A 225 -12.19 0.14 1.64
CA GLU A 225 -13.00 -1.03 1.36
C GLU A 225 -14.39 -0.66 0.89
N VAL A 226 -14.95 -1.47 0.01
CA VAL A 226 -16.31 -1.34 -0.52
C VAL A 226 -17.12 -2.61 -0.25
N ASP A 227 -18.45 -2.52 -0.37
CA ASP A 227 -19.32 -3.69 -0.28
C ASP A 227 -18.88 -4.83 -1.21
N ALA A 228 -18.68 -6.03 -0.66
CA ALA A 228 -18.40 -7.22 -1.44
C ALA A 228 -19.68 -7.92 -1.90
N THR A 229 -19.69 -8.38 -3.15
CA THR A 229 -20.68 -9.35 -3.63
C THR A 229 -20.13 -10.77 -3.48
N LYS A 230 -20.98 -11.80 -3.63
CA LYS A 230 -20.52 -13.22 -3.66
C LYS A 230 -19.49 -13.52 -4.75
N LYS A 231 -19.35 -12.65 -5.76
CA LYS A 231 -18.40 -12.80 -6.88
C LYS A 231 -17.14 -11.94 -6.69
N SER A 232 -17.13 -11.07 -5.69
CA SER A 232 -16.04 -10.13 -5.44
C SER A 232 -14.86 -10.83 -4.78
N ALA A 233 -13.64 -10.48 -5.20
CA ALA A 233 -12.42 -10.90 -4.53
C ALA A 233 -11.26 -9.95 -4.89
N ALA A 234 -10.25 -9.87 -4.04
CA ALA A 234 -9.08 -9.03 -4.27
C ALA A 234 -7.92 -9.85 -4.83
N VAL A 235 -7.20 -9.23 -5.77
CA VAL A 235 -5.87 -9.61 -6.22
C VAL A 235 -4.88 -8.70 -5.48
N VAL A 236 -4.06 -9.29 -4.61
CA VAL A 236 -3.02 -8.57 -3.87
C VAL A 236 -1.71 -8.69 -4.62
N LEU A 237 -1.02 -7.58 -4.84
CA LEU A 237 0.27 -7.53 -5.49
C LEU A 237 1.30 -7.18 -4.42
N LEU A 238 2.04 -8.20 -3.98
CA LEU A 238 3.10 -8.06 -3.00
C LEU A 238 4.42 -7.84 -3.73
N GLY A 239 5.14 -6.79 -3.37
CA GLY A 239 6.43 -6.55 -3.99
C GLY A 239 7.28 -5.46 -3.38
N ASP A 240 8.35 -5.18 -4.10
CA ASP A 240 9.32 -4.13 -3.80
C ASP A 240 9.00 -2.80 -4.52
N SER A 241 10.02 -1.99 -4.85
CA SER A 241 9.90 -0.72 -5.56
C SER A 241 9.27 -0.85 -6.94
N ILE A 242 9.44 -1.98 -7.61
CA ILE A 242 8.86 -2.22 -8.93
C ILE A 242 7.33 -2.35 -8.79
N THR A 243 6.86 -3.05 -7.75
CA THR A 243 5.41 -3.16 -7.45
C THR A 243 4.84 -1.90 -6.84
N ASP A 244 5.60 -1.23 -5.98
CA ASP A 244 5.22 0.04 -5.38
C ASP A 244 5.08 1.16 -6.44
N GLY A 245 5.85 1.08 -7.53
CA GLY A 245 5.68 1.89 -8.73
C GLY A 245 6.79 2.92 -8.99
N ALA A 246 7.98 2.73 -8.41
CA ALA A 246 9.10 3.65 -8.56
C ALA A 246 9.36 4.03 -10.03
N GLN A 247 9.62 5.32 -10.27
CA GLN A 247 9.82 5.90 -11.60
C GLN A 247 8.56 5.98 -12.48
N SER A 248 7.39 5.54 -12.00
CA SER A 248 6.12 5.92 -12.63
C SER A 248 5.85 7.42 -12.44
N THR A 249 5.22 8.04 -13.45
CA THR A 249 4.88 9.47 -13.40
C THR A 249 3.92 9.75 -12.24
N THR A 250 4.33 10.63 -11.32
CA THR A 250 3.53 11.05 -10.15
C THR A 250 2.15 11.58 -10.57
N GLU A 251 1.13 11.31 -9.77
CA GLU A 251 -0.28 11.70 -10.00
C GLU A 251 -0.97 11.02 -11.20
N THR A 252 -0.33 10.08 -11.91
CA THR A 252 -0.92 9.49 -13.13
C THR A 252 -1.47 8.07 -12.99
N ASN A 253 -1.28 7.42 -11.84
CA ASN A 253 -1.71 6.03 -11.58
C ASN A 253 -1.26 5.05 -12.70
N ARG A 254 0.01 5.15 -13.10
CA ARG A 254 0.61 4.34 -14.20
C ARG A 254 1.51 3.22 -13.74
N ARG A 255 1.40 2.84 -12.46
CA ARG A 255 2.08 1.66 -11.91
C ARG A 255 1.42 0.41 -12.48
N TYR A 256 2.14 -0.70 -12.58
CA TYR A 256 1.53 -1.90 -13.17
C TYR A 256 0.30 -2.44 -12.39
N PRO A 257 0.19 -2.32 -11.04
CA PRO A 257 -1.05 -2.67 -10.36
C PRO A 257 -2.23 -1.80 -10.78
N ASP A 258 -2.03 -0.48 -10.89
CA ASP A 258 -3.07 0.47 -11.33
C ASP A 258 -3.50 0.17 -12.77
N MET A 259 -2.54 -0.13 -13.65
CA MET A 259 -2.79 -0.46 -15.05
C MET A 259 -3.43 -1.85 -15.24
N LEU A 260 -3.25 -2.77 -14.29
CA LEU A 260 -3.90 -4.09 -14.30
C LEU A 260 -5.40 -3.99 -13.99
N ALA A 261 -5.81 -3.05 -13.13
CA ALA A 261 -7.19 -2.95 -12.68
C ALA A 261 -8.20 -2.70 -13.82
N PRO A 262 -7.96 -1.77 -14.78
CA PRO A 262 -8.79 -1.61 -15.97
C PRO A 262 -8.87 -2.85 -16.88
N LEU A 263 -7.79 -3.62 -16.99
CA LEU A 263 -7.77 -4.87 -17.76
C LEU A 263 -8.69 -5.92 -17.11
N ILE A 264 -8.60 -6.05 -15.79
CA ILE A 264 -9.46 -6.91 -14.97
C ILE A 264 -10.94 -6.49 -15.09
N ALA A 265 -11.23 -5.20 -14.95
CA ALA A 265 -12.58 -4.63 -15.01
C ALA A 265 -13.24 -4.81 -16.39
N SER A 266 -12.46 -4.71 -17.45
CA SER A 266 -12.94 -4.84 -18.83
C SER A 266 -13.27 -6.29 -19.23
N ASN A 267 -12.73 -7.27 -18.51
CA ASN A 267 -12.97 -8.70 -18.79
C ASN A 267 -14.17 -9.24 -18.00
N LYS A 268 -15.19 -9.75 -18.72
CA LYS A 268 -16.46 -10.24 -18.15
C LYS A 268 -16.30 -11.26 -17.01
N LYS A 269 -15.23 -12.07 -17.01
CA LYS A 269 -14.99 -13.11 -16.00
C LYS A 269 -14.25 -12.60 -14.76
N THR A 270 -13.52 -11.50 -14.87
CA THR A 270 -12.69 -10.94 -13.80
C THR A 270 -13.18 -9.57 -13.32
N LYS A 271 -14.18 -8.97 -13.95
CA LYS A 271 -14.69 -7.61 -13.64
C LYS A 271 -15.20 -7.36 -12.22
N ALA A 272 -15.29 -8.40 -11.39
CA ALA A 272 -15.69 -8.29 -9.99
C ALA A 272 -14.47 -8.29 -9.05
N LEU A 273 -13.26 -8.40 -9.59
CA LEU A 273 -12.04 -8.40 -8.81
C LEU A 273 -11.53 -6.98 -8.58
N SER A 274 -11.03 -6.72 -7.38
CA SER A 274 -10.25 -5.54 -7.06
C SER A 274 -8.75 -5.85 -7.13
N VAL A 275 -7.95 -4.80 -7.19
CA VAL A 275 -6.48 -4.84 -7.22
C VAL A 275 -5.95 -4.05 -6.04
N LEU A 276 -5.05 -4.67 -5.27
CA LEU A 276 -4.45 -4.11 -4.08
C LEU A 276 -2.93 -4.06 -4.24
N ASN A 277 -2.35 -2.85 -4.23
CA ASN A 277 -0.90 -2.67 -4.30
C ASN A 277 -0.29 -2.73 -2.90
N ALA A 278 0.38 -3.83 -2.57
CA ALA A 278 1.14 -4.03 -1.35
C ALA A 278 2.66 -3.95 -1.61
N GLY A 279 3.08 -3.12 -2.56
CA GLY A 279 4.47 -2.78 -2.81
C GLY A 279 5.10 -2.02 -1.64
N ILE A 280 6.39 -2.23 -1.40
CA ILE A 280 7.22 -1.37 -0.55
C ILE A 280 8.54 -1.11 -1.27
N SER A 281 8.83 0.14 -1.60
CA SER A 281 10.10 0.50 -2.24
C SER A 281 11.32 0.10 -1.39
N GLY A 282 12.21 -0.68 -1.98
CA GLY A 282 13.40 -1.22 -1.31
C GLY A 282 13.12 -2.43 -0.40
N ASN A 283 11.92 -2.99 -0.42
CA ASN A 283 11.64 -4.22 0.32
C ASN A 283 12.52 -5.36 -0.19
N ARG A 284 12.87 -6.23 0.76
CA ARG A 284 13.50 -7.52 0.55
C ARG A 284 12.59 -8.64 1.04
N VAL A 285 12.81 -9.85 0.54
CA VAL A 285 12.10 -11.07 0.93
C VAL A 285 12.47 -11.52 2.34
N LEU A 286 13.78 -11.56 2.63
CA LEU A 286 14.32 -12.21 3.82
C LEU A 286 14.58 -11.24 4.98
N HIS A 287 15.01 -10.02 4.67
CA HIS A 287 15.51 -9.08 5.68
C HIS A 287 14.77 -7.74 5.65
N GLY A 288 14.29 -7.27 6.81
CA GLY A 288 13.71 -5.92 6.91
C GLY A 288 14.72 -4.80 6.62
N ASN A 289 14.25 -3.65 6.13
CA ASN A 289 15.02 -2.40 6.05
C ASN A 289 14.05 -1.21 5.87
N ALA A 290 13.60 -0.97 4.63
CA ALA A 290 12.60 0.05 4.31
C ALA A 290 11.29 -0.17 5.08
N GLY A 291 10.95 -1.43 5.34
CA GLY A 291 9.93 -1.88 6.27
C GLY A 291 10.24 -3.33 6.69
N PRO A 292 9.28 -4.05 7.30
CA PRO A 292 9.41 -5.49 7.52
C PRO A 292 9.68 -6.25 6.20
N SER A 293 10.34 -7.40 6.30
CA SER A 293 10.58 -8.26 5.13
C SER A 293 9.24 -8.69 4.49
N ALA A 294 9.24 -9.04 3.20
CA ALA A 294 8.03 -9.52 2.55
C ALA A 294 7.50 -10.80 3.24
N LEU A 295 8.41 -11.66 3.73
CA LEU A 295 8.04 -12.86 4.48
C LEU A 295 7.35 -12.53 5.80
N ASP A 296 7.85 -11.55 6.57
CA ASP A 296 7.28 -11.15 7.85
C ASP A 296 5.91 -10.49 7.67
N ARG A 297 5.76 -9.64 6.65
CA ARG A 297 4.50 -8.91 6.40
C ARG A 297 3.48 -9.70 5.56
N PHE A 298 3.82 -10.89 5.06
CA PHE A 298 2.96 -11.65 4.16
C PHE A 298 1.53 -11.87 4.69
N ASP A 299 1.41 -12.29 5.96
CA ASP A 299 0.10 -12.52 6.58
C ASP A 299 -0.73 -11.24 6.63
N ARG A 300 -0.10 -10.15 7.05
CA ARG A 300 -0.72 -8.84 7.21
C ARG A 300 -1.14 -8.24 5.87
N ASP A 301 -0.22 -8.21 4.92
CA ASP A 301 -0.37 -7.46 3.66
C ASP A 301 -1.09 -8.28 2.59
N VAL A 302 -1.17 -9.60 2.72
CA VAL A 302 -1.84 -10.49 1.77
C VAL A 302 -3.00 -11.23 2.42
N LEU A 303 -2.72 -12.08 3.41
CA LEU A 303 -3.72 -13.05 3.90
C LEU A 303 -4.89 -12.39 4.66
N GLN A 304 -4.63 -11.25 5.30
CA GLN A 304 -5.61 -10.50 6.08
C GLN A 304 -6.32 -9.43 5.27
N GLN A 305 -6.00 -9.27 3.97
CA GLN A 305 -6.67 -8.25 3.15
C GLN A 305 -8.13 -8.61 2.89
N PRO A 306 -9.08 -7.66 3.03
CA PRO A 306 -10.50 -7.94 2.83
C PRO A 306 -10.80 -8.45 1.42
N GLY A 307 -11.32 -9.68 1.35
CA GLY A 307 -11.65 -10.33 0.09
C GLY A 307 -10.47 -10.95 -0.66
N ALA A 308 -9.27 -11.00 -0.08
CA ALA A 308 -8.10 -11.61 -0.72
C ALA A 308 -8.39 -13.04 -1.17
N ARG A 309 -8.09 -13.31 -2.45
CA ARG A 309 -8.23 -14.64 -3.06
C ARG A 309 -7.05 -14.99 -3.97
N TYR A 310 -6.37 -13.97 -4.48
CA TYR A 310 -5.25 -14.11 -5.37
C TYR A 310 -4.10 -13.26 -4.83
N VAL A 311 -2.89 -13.79 -4.94
CA VAL A 311 -1.67 -13.00 -4.73
C VAL A 311 -0.75 -13.16 -5.92
N ILE A 312 -0.14 -12.05 -6.34
CA ILE A 312 1.00 -12.01 -7.24
C ILE A 312 2.19 -11.52 -6.42
N VAL A 313 3.29 -12.26 -6.41
CA VAL A 313 4.53 -11.87 -5.74
C VAL A 313 5.60 -11.55 -6.79
N LEU A 314 6.09 -10.31 -6.78
CA LEU A 314 7.29 -9.85 -7.50
C LEU A 314 8.24 -9.22 -6.48
N GLU A 315 9.28 -9.97 -6.11
CA GLU A 315 10.20 -9.65 -5.02
C GLU A 315 11.57 -10.30 -5.28
N GLY A 316 12.59 -9.88 -4.51
CA GLY A 316 13.88 -10.56 -4.43
C GLY A 316 15.04 -9.82 -5.10
N ILE A 317 14.76 -8.83 -5.95
CA ILE A 317 15.84 -8.07 -6.61
C ILE A 317 16.67 -7.27 -5.61
N ASN A 318 16.04 -6.76 -4.55
CA ASN A 318 16.76 -6.05 -3.51
C ASN A 318 17.56 -6.98 -2.60
N ASP A 319 17.13 -8.22 -2.37
CA ASP A 319 17.94 -9.23 -1.67
C ASP A 319 19.22 -9.49 -2.46
N ILE A 320 19.08 -9.77 -3.76
CA ILE A 320 20.18 -10.02 -4.70
C ILE A 320 21.12 -8.82 -4.81
N GLY A 321 20.58 -7.63 -5.10
CA GLY A 321 21.37 -6.40 -5.21
C GLY A 321 22.00 -5.98 -3.87
N ASN A 322 21.42 -6.35 -2.73
CA ASN A 322 22.02 -6.04 -1.43
C ASN A 322 23.26 -6.87 -1.14
N MET A 323 23.42 -8.07 -1.73
CA MET A 323 24.65 -8.86 -1.61
C MET A 323 25.88 -8.05 -2.06
N HIS A 324 25.73 -7.25 -3.12
CA HIS A 324 26.80 -6.38 -3.61
C HIS A 324 27.05 -5.17 -2.70
N ARG A 325 26.00 -4.61 -2.11
CA ARG A 325 26.07 -3.40 -1.27
C ARG A 325 26.54 -3.68 0.16
N ALA A 326 26.14 -4.80 0.73
CA ALA A 326 26.41 -5.20 2.10
C ALA A 326 26.68 -6.72 2.15
N PRO A 327 27.92 -7.16 1.89
CA PRO A 327 28.26 -8.60 1.83
C PRO A 327 27.97 -9.38 3.12
N ALA A 328 27.89 -8.70 4.27
CA ALA A 328 27.50 -9.32 5.54
C ALA A 328 26.04 -9.78 5.58
N ASP A 329 25.18 -9.22 4.74
CA ASP A 329 23.76 -9.57 4.57
C ASP A 329 23.56 -10.46 3.34
N ALA A 330 24.62 -11.10 2.83
CA ALA A 330 24.51 -11.94 1.64
C ALA A 330 23.57 -13.12 1.88
N ILE A 331 22.80 -13.45 0.85
CA ILE A 331 21.81 -14.52 0.84
C ILE A 331 22.21 -15.59 -0.18
N THR A 332 21.60 -16.76 -0.07
CA THR A 332 21.70 -17.85 -1.04
C THR A 332 20.44 -17.94 -1.90
N GLU A 333 20.57 -18.55 -3.07
CA GLU A 333 19.40 -18.92 -3.89
C GLU A 333 18.41 -19.82 -3.11
N GLN A 334 18.92 -20.74 -2.29
CA GLN A 334 18.09 -21.63 -1.48
C GLN A 334 17.21 -20.86 -0.50
N GLU A 335 17.77 -19.91 0.25
CA GLU A 335 17.02 -19.09 1.20
C GLU A 335 15.88 -18.31 0.53
N LEU A 336 16.12 -17.74 -0.66
CA LEU A 336 15.04 -17.09 -1.43
C LEU A 336 13.98 -18.09 -1.87
N THR A 337 14.35 -19.23 -2.45
CA THR A 337 13.37 -20.23 -2.91
C THR A 337 12.57 -20.83 -1.76
N ASP A 338 13.16 -21.00 -0.57
CA ASP A 338 12.49 -21.45 0.65
C ASP A 338 11.49 -20.42 1.17
N ALA A 339 11.82 -19.12 1.08
CA ALA A 339 10.90 -18.05 1.44
C ALA A 339 9.70 -17.99 0.49
N PHE A 340 9.90 -18.10 -0.83
CA PHE A 340 8.80 -18.21 -1.80
C PHE A 340 7.93 -19.45 -1.53
N THR A 341 8.56 -20.59 -1.21
CA THR A 341 7.85 -21.82 -0.83
C THR A 341 7.00 -21.61 0.43
N THR A 342 7.54 -20.92 1.43
CA THR A 342 6.83 -20.62 2.68
C THR A 342 5.63 -19.70 2.44
N MET A 343 5.77 -18.65 1.63
CA MET A 343 4.66 -17.77 1.26
C MET A 343 3.57 -18.52 0.48
N ALA A 344 3.95 -19.38 -0.47
CA ALA A 344 2.99 -20.22 -1.22
C ALA A 344 2.20 -21.15 -0.29
N ASN A 345 2.88 -21.87 0.60
CA ASN A 345 2.25 -22.76 1.57
C ASN A 345 1.28 -22.00 2.50
N ARG A 346 1.67 -20.80 2.96
CA ARG A 346 0.81 -19.93 3.79
C ARG A 346 -0.44 -19.47 3.03
N ALA A 347 -0.31 -19.10 1.76
CA ALA A 347 -1.43 -18.72 0.91
C ALA A 347 -2.41 -19.88 0.68
N HIS A 348 -1.89 -21.05 0.31
CA HIS A 348 -2.70 -22.26 0.10
C HIS A 348 -3.42 -22.70 1.36
N ALA A 349 -2.76 -22.62 2.53
CA ALA A 349 -3.38 -22.91 3.82
C ALA A 349 -4.57 -21.97 4.14
N LYS A 350 -4.61 -20.78 3.54
CA LYS A 350 -5.75 -19.83 3.62
C LYS A 350 -6.68 -19.90 2.40
N GLY A 351 -6.43 -20.81 1.46
CA GLY A 351 -7.23 -20.99 0.24
C GLY A 351 -7.06 -19.90 -0.80
N LEU A 352 -5.98 -19.11 -0.73
CA LEU A 352 -5.60 -18.16 -1.78
C LEU A 352 -4.83 -18.89 -2.87
N GLN A 353 -5.00 -18.46 -4.12
CA GLN A 353 -4.13 -18.89 -5.21
C GLN A 353 -2.88 -18.01 -5.26
N PHE A 354 -1.72 -18.66 -5.35
CA PHE A 354 -0.41 -18.02 -5.26
C PHE A 354 0.27 -18.00 -6.62
N PHE A 355 0.41 -16.81 -7.20
CA PHE A 355 1.12 -16.58 -8.45
C PHE A 355 2.46 -15.89 -8.17
N VAL A 356 3.47 -16.28 -8.93
CA VAL A 356 4.80 -15.65 -8.87
C VAL A 356 5.09 -14.92 -10.17
N ALA A 357 5.79 -13.79 -10.08
CA ALA A 357 6.34 -13.11 -11.23
C ALA A 357 7.87 -13.28 -11.24
N THR A 358 8.45 -13.49 -12.42
CA THR A 358 9.91 -13.62 -12.54
C THR A 358 10.60 -12.27 -12.22
N ILE A 359 11.71 -12.34 -11.49
CA ILE A 359 12.55 -11.20 -11.13
C ILE A 359 13.09 -10.58 -12.41
N LEU A 360 12.96 -9.25 -12.55
CA LEU A 360 13.37 -8.54 -13.76
C LEU A 360 14.89 -8.59 -13.96
N PRO A 361 15.39 -8.48 -15.20
CA PRO A 361 16.81 -8.23 -15.45
C PRO A 361 17.26 -6.91 -14.81
N TYR A 362 18.54 -6.84 -14.41
CA TYR A 362 19.10 -5.68 -13.68
C TYR A 362 20.56 -5.37 -14.04
N GLY A 363 21.07 -5.96 -15.13
CA GLY A 363 22.42 -5.70 -15.63
C GLY A 363 22.59 -4.22 -15.96
N GLY A 364 23.67 -3.62 -15.46
CA GLY A 364 23.92 -2.18 -15.52
C GLY A 364 23.33 -1.39 -14.35
N ALA A 365 22.47 -1.97 -13.51
CA ALA A 365 21.98 -1.28 -12.31
C ALA A 365 23.14 -0.99 -11.36
N LYS A 366 22.98 0.03 -10.51
CA LYS A 366 24.04 0.46 -9.56
C LYS A 366 24.56 -0.67 -8.65
N TYR A 367 23.74 -1.67 -8.39
CA TYR A 367 24.10 -2.81 -7.53
C TYR A 367 24.18 -4.14 -8.30
N ASP A 368 24.40 -4.07 -9.61
CA ASP A 368 24.61 -5.25 -10.44
C ASP A 368 25.84 -6.06 -10.00
N SER A 369 25.78 -7.38 -10.20
CA SER A 369 26.90 -8.26 -9.91
C SER A 369 26.75 -9.58 -10.68
N ALA A 370 27.88 -10.19 -11.04
CA ALA A 370 27.87 -11.47 -11.73
C ALA A 370 27.24 -12.58 -10.86
N ASP A 371 27.58 -12.63 -9.57
CA ASP A 371 27.02 -13.61 -8.64
C ASP A 371 25.52 -13.41 -8.42
N GLY A 372 25.08 -12.15 -8.35
CA GLY A 372 23.66 -11.84 -8.20
C GLY A 372 22.85 -12.22 -9.44
N GLU A 373 23.40 -12.05 -10.65
CA GLU A 373 22.76 -12.49 -11.89
C GLU A 373 22.62 -14.02 -11.95
N LEU A 374 23.61 -14.78 -11.47
CA LEU A 374 23.50 -16.24 -11.36
C LEU A 374 22.37 -16.65 -10.42
N ILE A 375 22.29 -16.04 -9.24
CA ILE A 375 21.20 -16.30 -8.27
C ILE A 375 19.85 -15.93 -8.88
N ARG A 376 19.75 -14.77 -9.55
CA ARG A 376 18.52 -14.31 -10.21
C ARG A 376 18.02 -15.32 -11.24
N GLN A 377 18.93 -15.84 -12.07
CA GLN A 377 18.60 -16.86 -13.09
C GLN A 377 18.16 -18.19 -12.47
N HIS A 378 18.84 -18.64 -11.39
CA HIS A 378 18.44 -19.85 -10.66
C HIS A 378 17.07 -19.69 -10.00
N VAL A 379 16.83 -18.58 -9.30
CA VAL A 379 15.53 -18.28 -8.68
C VAL A 379 14.44 -18.19 -9.76
N ASN A 380 14.67 -17.48 -10.87
CA ASN A 380 13.70 -17.42 -11.98
C ASN A 380 13.42 -18.80 -12.60
N THR A 381 14.42 -19.68 -12.68
CA THR A 381 14.23 -21.07 -13.13
C THR A 381 13.33 -21.83 -12.15
N PHE A 382 13.56 -21.70 -10.84
CA PHE A 382 12.69 -22.26 -9.82
C PHE A 382 11.26 -21.72 -9.91
N LEU A 383 11.09 -20.39 -10.03
CA LEU A 383 9.78 -19.74 -10.16
C LEU A 383 8.98 -20.28 -11.36
N ARG A 384 9.65 -20.55 -12.49
CA ARG A 384 9.01 -21.08 -13.71
C ARG A 384 8.62 -22.56 -13.63
N THR A 385 9.43 -23.36 -12.94
CA THR A 385 9.37 -24.83 -13.05
C THR A 385 8.76 -25.51 -11.83
N SER A 386 8.72 -24.82 -10.69
CA SER A 386 8.17 -25.36 -9.46
C SER A 386 6.66 -25.62 -9.59
N PRO A 387 6.18 -26.82 -9.22
CA PRO A 387 4.75 -27.14 -9.22
C PRO A 387 4.00 -26.48 -8.04
N LEU A 388 4.71 -25.77 -7.15
CA LEU A 388 4.16 -25.13 -5.96
C LEU A 388 3.28 -23.92 -6.29
N PHE A 389 3.42 -23.33 -7.48
CA PHE A 389 2.72 -22.09 -7.82
C PHE A 389 1.51 -22.36 -8.70
N ASP A 390 0.40 -21.63 -8.47
CA ASP A 390 -0.83 -21.73 -9.26
C ASP A 390 -0.67 -21.17 -10.69
N GLY A 391 0.41 -20.45 -10.92
CA GLY A 391 0.77 -19.84 -12.19
C GLY A 391 1.97 -18.90 -12.07
N VAL A 392 2.56 -18.61 -13.21
CA VAL A 392 3.77 -17.79 -13.34
C VAL A 392 3.47 -16.66 -14.34
N ILE A 393 3.91 -15.45 -14.00
CA ILE A 393 3.88 -14.28 -14.88
C ILE A 393 5.32 -13.96 -15.26
N ASP A 394 5.68 -14.18 -16.52
CA ASP A 394 7.08 -14.06 -16.96
C ASP A 394 7.44 -12.60 -17.29
N PHE A 395 7.64 -11.79 -16.25
CA PHE A 395 8.06 -10.40 -16.43
C PHE A 395 9.50 -10.26 -16.91
N GLU A 396 10.42 -11.18 -16.56
CA GLU A 396 11.76 -11.23 -17.16
C GLU A 396 11.65 -11.23 -18.69
N LYS A 397 10.90 -12.17 -19.25
CA LYS A 397 10.71 -12.24 -20.71
C LYS A 397 10.03 -11.02 -21.30
N THR A 398 9.12 -10.41 -20.55
CA THR A 398 8.39 -9.20 -20.98
C THR A 398 9.30 -7.98 -21.05
N MET A 399 10.24 -7.89 -20.11
CA MET A 399 11.03 -6.70 -19.85
C MET A 399 12.45 -6.77 -20.40
N GLN A 400 12.97 -7.97 -20.72
CA GLN A 400 14.34 -8.15 -21.19
C GLN A 400 14.62 -7.49 -22.55
N ASP A 401 15.83 -6.95 -22.71
CA ASP A 401 16.38 -6.60 -24.01
C ASP A 401 16.77 -7.87 -24.78
N PRO A 402 16.24 -8.15 -25.98
CA PRO A 402 16.65 -9.30 -26.79
C PRO A 402 18.14 -9.33 -27.16
N GLN A 403 18.81 -8.18 -27.19
CA GLN A 403 20.23 -8.06 -27.50
C GLN A 403 21.12 -8.18 -26.26
N HIS A 404 20.57 -7.83 -25.09
CA HIS A 404 21.24 -7.89 -23.79
C HIS A 404 20.28 -8.49 -22.75
N PRO A 405 20.08 -9.83 -22.72
CA PRO A 405 19.03 -10.45 -21.91
C PRO A 405 19.14 -10.24 -20.39
N ASP A 406 20.32 -9.85 -19.93
CA ASP A 406 20.60 -9.43 -18.55
C ASP A 406 20.07 -8.02 -18.22
N ARG A 407 19.58 -7.26 -19.21
CA ARG A 407 19.14 -5.86 -19.06
C ARG A 407 17.67 -5.67 -19.37
N LEU A 408 17.11 -4.60 -18.81
CA LEU A 408 15.81 -4.11 -19.22
C LEU A 408 15.88 -3.58 -20.66
N LEU A 409 14.80 -3.77 -21.40
CA LEU A 409 14.64 -3.23 -22.74
C LEU A 409 14.61 -1.70 -22.65
N PRO A 410 15.47 -0.95 -23.37
CA PRO A 410 15.63 0.50 -23.15
C PRO A 410 14.34 1.33 -23.22
N LYS A 411 13.36 0.93 -24.04
CA LYS A 411 12.06 1.62 -24.12
C LYS A 411 11.17 1.46 -22.89
N TYR A 412 11.46 0.48 -22.02
CA TYR A 412 10.65 0.13 -20.86
C TYR A 412 11.28 0.53 -19.53
N GLU A 413 12.51 1.02 -19.51
CA GLU A 413 13.21 1.47 -18.29
C GLU A 413 13.34 2.99 -18.23
N CYS A 414 13.62 3.52 -17.03
CA CYS A 414 13.89 4.94 -16.82
C CYS A 414 15.36 5.35 -17.05
N GLY A 415 16.24 4.38 -17.31
CA GLY A 415 17.68 4.58 -17.50
C GLY A 415 18.54 4.30 -16.26
N ASP A 416 17.97 3.81 -15.16
CA ASP A 416 18.72 3.32 -14.00
C ASP A 416 18.99 1.80 -14.05
N HIS A 417 18.57 1.15 -15.13
CA HIS A 417 18.74 -0.28 -15.38
C HIS A 417 18.06 -1.20 -14.36
N LEU A 418 17.09 -0.68 -13.60
CA LEU A 418 16.39 -1.41 -12.56
C LEU A 418 14.87 -1.19 -12.60
N HIS A 419 14.43 0.05 -12.76
CA HIS A 419 13.03 0.40 -12.65
C HIS A 419 12.37 0.60 -14.02
N PRO A 420 11.16 0.05 -14.20
CA PRO A 420 10.35 0.37 -15.36
C PRO A 420 9.96 1.85 -15.41
N ASN A 421 9.85 2.40 -16.62
CA ASN A 421 9.12 3.64 -16.86
C ASN A 421 7.60 3.33 -17.05
N ASP A 422 6.77 4.36 -17.29
CA ASP A 422 5.34 4.19 -17.53
C ASP A 422 5.00 3.17 -18.65
N ALA A 423 5.79 3.13 -19.73
CA ALA A 423 5.58 2.18 -20.82
C ALA A 423 5.94 0.74 -20.41
N GLY A 424 6.99 0.58 -19.60
CA GLY A 424 7.36 -0.69 -18.99
C GLY A 424 6.28 -1.21 -18.04
N TYR A 425 5.73 -0.35 -17.19
CA TYR A 425 4.63 -0.72 -16.30
C TYR A 425 3.35 -1.11 -17.05
N ALA A 426 3.03 -0.42 -18.15
CA ALA A 426 1.94 -0.82 -19.03
C ALA A 426 2.19 -2.20 -19.67
N ALA A 427 3.42 -2.49 -20.09
CA ALA A 427 3.80 -3.80 -20.64
C ALA A 427 3.68 -4.92 -19.59
N MET A 428 4.13 -4.67 -18.35
CA MET A 428 3.96 -5.61 -17.23
C MET A 428 2.48 -5.90 -16.95
N ALA A 429 1.63 -4.87 -16.85
CA ALA A 429 0.20 -5.07 -16.62
C ALA A 429 -0.45 -5.92 -17.74
N ALA A 430 -0.08 -5.67 -19.00
CA ALA A 430 -0.59 -6.41 -20.15
C ALA A 430 -0.10 -7.88 -20.20
N ALA A 431 1.04 -8.20 -19.59
CA ALA A 431 1.59 -9.55 -19.54
C ALA A 431 0.85 -10.49 -18.56
N VAL A 432 0.02 -9.96 -17.66
CA VAL A 432 -0.77 -10.76 -16.74
C VAL A 432 -1.93 -11.46 -17.47
N ASP A 433 -1.81 -12.77 -17.68
CA ASP A 433 -2.91 -13.56 -18.26
C ASP A 433 -4.09 -13.65 -17.28
N LEU A 434 -5.16 -12.89 -17.54
CA LEU A 434 -6.36 -12.85 -16.71
C LEU A 434 -7.04 -14.23 -16.55
N LYS A 435 -6.72 -15.23 -17.37
CA LYS A 435 -7.18 -16.61 -17.17
C LYS A 435 -6.71 -17.18 -15.83
N LEU A 436 -5.58 -16.71 -15.28
CA LEU A 436 -5.08 -17.08 -13.95
C LEU A 436 -6.18 -16.92 -12.89
N PHE A 437 -6.97 -15.85 -12.96
CA PHE A 437 -8.05 -15.56 -12.01
C PHE A 437 -9.39 -16.24 -12.33
N THR A 438 -9.42 -17.17 -13.28
CA THR A 438 -10.66 -17.86 -13.69
C THR A 438 -10.54 -19.38 -13.62
N ARG A 439 -9.33 -19.90 -13.44
CA ARG A 439 -9.09 -21.34 -13.29
C ARG A 439 -9.64 -21.79 -11.93
N LYS A 440 -10.28 -22.96 -11.91
CA LYS A 440 -10.65 -23.60 -10.64
C LYS A 440 -9.36 -24.07 -9.96
N HIS A 441 -9.25 -23.83 -8.66
CA HIS A 441 -8.15 -24.35 -7.84
C HIS A 441 -8.01 -25.86 -8.09
N LYS A 442 -6.81 -26.31 -8.48
CA LYS A 442 -6.51 -27.75 -8.45
C LYS A 442 -6.42 -28.10 -6.97
N LYS A 443 -7.29 -28.99 -6.50
CA LYS A 443 -7.28 -29.47 -5.11
C LYS A 443 -6.06 -30.32 -4.85
#